data_AF-A0A7C1SQ04-F1
#
_entry.id   AF-A0A7C1SQ04-F1
#
_cell.length_a   1.000
_cell.length_b   1.000
_cell.length_c   1.000
_cell.angle_alpha   90.00
_cell.angle_beta   90.00
_cell.angle_gamma   90.00
#
_symmetry.space_group_name_H-M   'P 1'
#
loop_
_entity.id
_entity.type
_entity.pdbx_description
1 polymer ?
#
loop_
_entity_poly.entity_id
_entity_poly.type
_entity_poly.pdbx_seq_one_letter_code
_entity_poly.pdbx_strand_id
1 'polypeptide(L)'
;MTDQKTSSKGYRSLVLVLLTVVYGFNFIDRQIVGILAPFIQEDLGLTNTELGLLIGLAFAVFYTMVAIPIAWLADRYSRVNILSISLAIWSGFTALTGLATNFMQIGMARMGVGIGEAGGSPPSHSIISDLYPKEERAGALGVYSMGIPLGNHLILLVKLDKTYIVD
;
A
#
# COMPACT_ATOMS: atom_id res chain seq x y z
N MET A 1 33.42 -13.86 14.83
CA MET A 1 32.43 -12.85 15.25
C MET A 1 32.45 -11.76 14.20
N THR A 2 31.55 -11.81 13.23
CA THR A 2 31.48 -10.86 12.11
C THR A 2 31.01 -9.52 12.64
N ASP A 3 31.83 -8.48 12.46
CA ASP A 3 31.48 -7.08 12.73
C ASP A 3 30.17 -6.73 12.05
N GLN A 4 29.07 -6.72 12.82
CA GLN A 4 27.85 -6.07 12.40
C GLN A 4 28.15 -4.58 12.40
N LYS A 5 28.53 -4.07 11.22
CA LYS A 5 28.71 -2.64 10.96
C LYS A 5 27.41 -1.95 11.38
N THR A 6 27.38 -1.44 12.61
CA THR A 6 26.20 -0.79 13.18
C THR A 6 25.90 0.39 12.29
N SER A 7 24.80 0.29 11.54
CA SER A 7 24.45 1.32 10.59
C SER A 7 24.28 2.63 11.35
N SER A 8 24.79 3.73 10.79
CA SER A 8 24.76 5.04 11.43
C SER A 8 23.35 5.35 11.95
N LYS A 9 23.24 5.91 13.16
CA LYS A 9 21.95 6.26 13.77
C LYS A 9 21.07 7.10 12.83
N GLY A 10 21.68 7.95 12.01
CA GLY A 10 20.98 8.75 10.99
C GLY A 10 20.43 7.90 9.85
N TYR A 11 21.18 6.91 9.37
CA TYR A 11 20.76 6.03 8.28
C TYR A 11 19.56 5.15 8.69
N ARG A 12 19.62 4.49 9.86
CA ARG A 12 18.51 3.65 10.33
C ARG A 12 17.23 4.47 10.58
N SER A 13 17.37 5.72 11.01
CA SER A 13 16.23 6.64 11.20
C SER A 13 15.63 7.04 9.85
N LEU A 14 16.48 7.39 8.87
CA LEU A 14 16.03 7.69 7.51
C LEU A 14 15.28 6.52 6.89
N VAL A 15 15.82 5.30 6.96
CA VAL A 15 15.13 4.11 6.46
C VAL A 15 13.79 3.90 7.16
N LEU A 16 13.74 4.04 8.48
CA LEU A 16 12.49 3.91 9.24
C LEU A 16 11.43 4.93 8.80
N VAL A 17 11.81 6.21 8.62
CA VAL A 17 10.91 7.25 8.13
C VAL A 17 10.40 6.90 6.72
N LEU A 18 11.28 6.49 5.81
CA LEU A 18 10.89 6.09 4.45
C LEU A 18 9.90 4.92 4.46
N LEU A 19 10.18 3.87 5.24
CA LEU A 19 9.28 2.72 5.37
C LEU A 19 7.92 3.13 5.96
N THR A 20 7.92 4.04 6.95
CA THR A 20 6.70 4.57 7.57
C THR A 20 5.85 5.35 6.56
N VAL A 21 6.49 6.20 5.76
CA VAL A 21 5.81 6.98 4.71
C VAL A 21 5.23 6.06 3.64
N VAL A 22 6.02 5.08 3.16
CA VAL A 22 5.55 4.08 2.19
C VAL A 22 4.35 3.31 2.74
N TYR A 23 4.38 2.93 4.00
CA TYR A 23 3.27 2.24 4.65
C TYR A 23 2.02 3.13 4.79
N GLY A 24 2.20 4.42 5.05
CA GLY A 24 1.11 5.39 5.04
C GLY A 24 0.44 5.53 3.67
N PHE A 25 1.24 5.70 2.61
CA PHE A 25 0.71 5.71 1.23
C PHE A 25 -0.02 4.40 0.91
N ASN A 26 0.48 3.27 1.40
CA ASN A 26 -0.14 1.96 1.17
C ASN A 26 -1.57 1.93 1.72
N PHE A 27 -1.74 2.45 2.93
CA PHE A 27 -3.07 2.58 3.52
C PHE A 27 -3.97 3.59 2.83
N ILE A 28 -3.40 4.69 2.31
CA ILE A 28 -4.17 5.68 1.55
C ILE A 28 -4.75 5.03 0.30
N ASP A 29 -3.93 4.35 -0.50
CA ASP A 29 -4.38 3.74 -1.76
C ASP A 29 -5.41 2.62 -1.56
N ARG A 30 -5.35 1.91 -0.44
CA ARG A 30 -6.39 0.94 -0.06
C ARG A 30 -7.75 1.59 0.17
N GLN A 31 -7.77 2.79 0.75
CA GLN A 31 -9.02 3.45 1.14
C GLN A 31 -9.56 4.41 0.09
N ILE A 32 -8.70 4.96 -0.77
CA ILE A 32 -9.09 6.03 -1.70
C ILE A 32 -10.19 5.59 -2.66
N VAL A 33 -10.16 4.34 -3.12
CA VAL A 33 -11.19 3.80 -4.02
C VAL A 33 -12.54 3.66 -3.33
N GLY A 34 -12.57 3.28 -2.06
CA GLY A 34 -13.81 3.22 -1.29
C GLY A 34 -14.39 4.61 -1.02
N ILE A 35 -13.54 5.62 -0.81
CA ILE A 35 -13.97 7.01 -0.60
C ILE A 35 -14.48 7.63 -1.91
N LEU A 36 -13.80 7.34 -3.02
CA LEU A 36 -14.17 7.86 -4.34
C LEU A 36 -15.24 7.02 -5.04
N ALA A 37 -15.65 5.89 -4.45
CA ALA A 37 -16.65 4.97 -4.97
C ALA A 37 -17.92 5.65 -5.55
N PRO A 38 -18.59 6.59 -4.86
CA PRO A 38 -19.77 7.25 -5.42
C PRO A 38 -19.45 8.09 -6.66
N PHE A 39 -18.30 8.76 -6.70
CA PHE A 39 -17.86 9.55 -7.86
C PHE A 39 -17.50 8.65 -9.05
N ILE A 40 -16.76 7.56 -8.79
CA ILE A 40 -16.42 6.56 -9.82
C ILE A 40 -17.70 5.94 -10.39
N GLN A 41 -18.69 5.70 -9.53
CA GLN A 41 -19.99 5.16 -9.93
C GLN A 41 -20.73 6.11 -10.87
N GLU A 42 -20.78 7.40 -10.53
CA GLU A 42 -21.41 8.44 -11.35
C GLU A 42 -20.68 8.64 -12.69
N ASP A 43 -19.35 8.81 -12.66
CA ASP A 43 -18.51 9.07 -13.83
C ASP A 43 -18.55 7.93 -14.86
N LEU A 44 -18.64 6.68 -14.39
CA LEU A 44 -18.62 5.49 -15.25
C LEU A 44 -20.00 4.84 -15.43
N GLY A 45 -21.06 5.40 -14.82
CA GLY A 45 -22.41 4.86 -14.87
C GLY A 45 -22.54 3.44 -14.29
N LEU A 46 -21.76 3.11 -13.26
CA LEU A 46 -21.74 1.75 -12.69
C LEU A 46 -22.99 1.48 -11.84
N THR A 47 -23.41 0.22 -11.86
CA THR A 47 -24.46 -0.26 -10.95
C THR A 47 -23.91 -0.46 -9.54
N ASN A 48 -24.79 -0.40 -8.53
CA ASN A 48 -24.43 -0.72 -7.14
C ASN A 48 -23.82 -2.12 -7.00
N THR A 49 -24.24 -3.07 -7.84
CA THR A 49 -23.72 -4.43 -7.86
C THR A 49 -22.28 -4.46 -8.38
N GLU A 50 -21.98 -3.76 -9.48
CA GLU A 50 -20.62 -3.65 -10.00
C GLU A 50 -19.70 -2.96 -8.99
N LEU A 51 -20.15 -1.86 -8.39
CA LEU A 51 -19.38 -1.18 -7.35
C LEU A 51 -19.09 -2.12 -6.18
N GLY A 52 -20.09 -2.86 -5.71
CA GLY A 52 -19.95 -3.87 -4.66
C GLY A 52 -19.02 -5.02 -5.03
N LEU A 53 -18.97 -5.44 -6.29
CA LEU A 53 -18.02 -6.46 -6.77
C LEU A 53 -16.58 -5.91 -6.80
N LEU A 54 -16.42 -4.64 -7.16
CA LEU A 54 -15.12 -3.95 -7.28
C LEU A 54 -14.43 -3.74 -5.93
N ILE A 55 -15.20 -3.38 -4.90
CA ILE A 55 -14.67 -3.09 -3.56
C ILE A 55 -14.90 -4.23 -2.56
N GLY A 56 -15.73 -5.21 -2.90
CA GLY A 56 -16.21 -6.24 -1.98
C GLY A 56 -15.53 -7.59 -2.11
N LEU A 57 -16.28 -8.64 -1.78
CA LEU A 57 -15.75 -10.00 -1.57
C LEU A 57 -15.14 -10.60 -2.84
N ALA A 58 -15.75 -10.38 -4.00
CA ALA A 58 -15.26 -10.93 -5.26
C ALA A 58 -13.84 -10.42 -5.55
N PHE A 59 -13.64 -9.11 -5.46
CA PHE A 59 -12.30 -8.52 -5.56
C PHE A 59 -11.34 -9.12 -4.53
N ALA A 60 -11.73 -9.17 -3.25
CA ALA A 60 -10.87 -9.69 -2.18
C ALA A 60 -10.42 -11.15 -2.42
N VAL A 61 -11.31 -12.02 -2.90
CA VAL A 61 -11.01 -13.43 -3.19
C VAL A 61 -10.06 -13.56 -4.38
N PHE A 62 -10.37 -12.93 -5.51
CA PHE A 62 -9.50 -12.97 -6.70
C PHE A 62 -8.12 -12.38 -6.42
N TYR A 63 -8.10 -11.23 -5.74
CA TYR A 63 -6.87 -10.59 -5.29
C TYR A 63 -6.01 -11.54 -4.43
N THR A 64 -6.59 -12.14 -3.40
CA THR A 64 -5.85 -13.00 -2.46
C THR A 64 -5.29 -14.24 -3.15
N MET A 65 -6.05 -14.85 -4.06
CA MET A 65 -5.60 -16.02 -4.82
C MET A 65 -4.37 -15.73 -5.69
N VAL A 66 -4.29 -14.54 -6.29
CA VAL A 66 -3.16 -14.15 -7.15
C VAL A 66 -1.99 -13.59 -6.35
N ALA A 67 -2.27 -12.84 -5.29
CA ALA A 67 -1.26 -12.20 -4.46
C ALA A 67 -0.39 -13.21 -3.70
N ILE A 68 -0.97 -14.29 -3.17
CA ILE A 68 -0.22 -15.28 -2.36
C ILE A 68 0.93 -15.95 -3.14
N PRO A 69 0.72 -16.53 -4.34
CA PRO A 69 1.80 -17.12 -5.11
C PRO A 69 2.89 -16.12 -5.51
N ILE A 70 2.50 -14.89 -5.86
CA ILE A 70 3.45 -13.86 -6.27
C ILE A 70 4.27 -13.37 -5.08
N ALA A 71 3.64 -13.16 -3.92
CA ALA A 71 4.34 -12.83 -2.68
C ALA A 71 5.35 -13.92 -2.30
N TRP A 72 4.94 -15.18 -2.38
CA TRP A 72 5.83 -16.32 -2.12
C TRP A 72 7.02 -16.40 -3.08
N LEU A 73 6.83 -16.06 -4.35
CA LEU A 73 7.92 -16.01 -5.33
C LEU A 73 8.85 -14.82 -5.06
N ALA A 74 8.29 -13.68 -4.65
CA ALA A 74 9.04 -12.49 -4.30
C ALA A 74 9.95 -12.75 -3.09
N ASP A 75 9.50 -13.50 -2.08
CA ASP A 75 10.24 -13.81 -0.84
C ASP A 75 11.59 -14.52 -1.05
N ARG A 76 11.90 -15.00 -2.27
CA ARG A 76 13.17 -15.66 -2.60
C ARG A 76 14.31 -14.70 -2.98
N TYR A 77 14.05 -13.40 -3.05
CA TYR A 77 14.99 -12.39 -3.55
C TYR A 77 15.44 -11.39 -2.47
N SER A 78 16.28 -10.42 -2.83
CA SER A 78 16.73 -9.36 -1.92
C SER A 78 15.57 -8.52 -1.41
N ARG A 79 15.47 -8.38 -0.07
CA ARG A 79 14.42 -7.65 0.66
C ARG A 79 14.19 -6.23 0.15
N VAL A 80 15.28 -5.51 -0.15
CA VAL A 80 15.21 -4.12 -0.65
C VAL A 80 14.73 -4.07 -2.11
N ASN A 81 15.14 -5.02 -2.94
CA ASN A 81 14.72 -5.09 -4.33
C ASN A 81 13.24 -5.45 -4.43
N ILE A 82 12.78 -6.41 -3.63
CA ILE A 82 11.36 -6.78 -3.53
C ILE A 82 10.53 -5.55 -3.18
N LEU A 83 10.89 -4.85 -2.09
CA LEU A 83 10.16 -3.66 -1.66
C LEU A 83 10.11 -2.58 -2.74
N SER A 84 11.23 -2.34 -3.44
CA SER A 84 11.31 -1.33 -4.49
C SER A 84 10.49 -1.69 -5.73
N ILE A 85 10.56 -2.95 -6.17
CA ILE A 85 9.76 -3.46 -7.30
C ILE A 85 8.26 -3.43 -6.94
N SER A 86 7.91 -3.88 -5.74
CA SER A 86 6.55 -3.83 -5.20
C SER A 86 5.99 -2.41 -5.21
N LEU A 87 6.77 -1.43 -4.72
CA LEU A 87 6.37 -0.03 -4.73
C LEU A 87 6.16 0.51 -6.15
N ALA A 88 7.05 0.16 -7.08
CA ALA A 88 6.94 0.58 -8.48
C ALA A 88 5.72 -0.03 -9.18
N ILE A 89 5.48 -1.33 -8.99
CA ILE A 89 4.32 -2.05 -9.54
C ILE A 89 3.02 -1.43 -9.00
N TRP A 90 2.93 -1.32 -7.68
CA TRP A 90 1.76 -0.76 -7.02
C TRP A 90 1.48 0.67 -7.49
N SER A 91 2.49 1.55 -7.47
CA SER A 91 2.35 2.93 -7.93
C SER A 91 1.93 3.02 -9.40
N GLY A 92 2.49 2.17 -10.26
CA GLY A 92 2.12 2.10 -11.68
C GLY A 92 0.65 1.71 -11.87
N PHE A 93 0.18 0.68 -11.15
CA PHE A 93 -1.21 0.26 -11.22
C PHE A 93 -2.18 1.26 -10.55
N THR A 94 -1.77 1.98 -9.52
CA THR A 94 -2.52 3.11 -8.97
C THR A 94 -2.71 4.20 -10.01
N ALA A 95 -1.65 4.56 -10.75
CA ALA A 95 -1.76 5.51 -11.85
C ALA A 95 -2.70 5.01 -12.96
N LEU A 96 -2.62 3.72 -13.33
CA LEU A 96 -3.54 3.10 -14.28
C LEU A 96 -5.00 3.10 -13.79
N THR A 97 -5.22 2.99 -12.48
CA THR A 97 -6.56 3.11 -11.88
C THR A 97 -7.15 4.50 -12.11
N GLY A 98 -6.33 5.55 -11.99
CA GLY A 98 -6.76 6.93 -12.26
C GLY A 98 -7.02 7.23 -13.74
N LEU A 99 -6.51 6.42 -14.66
CA LEU A 99 -6.74 6.53 -16.11
C LEU A 99 -7.85 5.60 -16.61
N ALA A 100 -8.43 4.78 -15.74
CA ALA A 100 -9.39 3.78 -16.14
C ALA A 100 -10.74 4.41 -16.51
N THR A 101 -11.34 3.93 -17.60
CA THR A 101 -12.60 4.46 -18.15
C THR A 101 -13.73 3.44 -18.12
N ASN A 102 -13.54 2.29 -17.46
CA ASN A 102 -14.58 1.28 -17.29
C ASN A 102 -14.28 0.36 -16.10
N PHE A 103 -15.31 -0.39 -15.69
CA PHE A 103 -15.27 -1.35 -14.58
C PHE A 103 -14.10 -2.33 -14.67
N MET A 104 -13.89 -2.94 -15.83
CA MET A 104 -12.86 -3.99 -16.00
C MET A 104 -11.45 -3.43 -15.86
N GLN A 105 -11.20 -2.23 -16.39
CA GLN A 105 -9.90 -1.56 -16.24
C GLN A 105 -9.60 -1.23 -14.77
N ILE A 106 -10.58 -0.70 -14.03
CA ILE A 106 -10.41 -0.46 -12.60
C ILE A 106 -10.16 -1.78 -11.88
N GLY A 107 -10.98 -2.81 -12.12
CA GLY A 107 -10.83 -4.12 -11.47
C GLY A 107 -9.44 -4.73 -11.69
N MET A 108 -8.95 -4.73 -12.94
CA MET A 108 -7.61 -5.23 -13.27
C MET A 108 -6.49 -4.38 -12.66
N ALA A 109 -6.61 -3.05 -12.72
CA ALA A 109 -5.63 -2.16 -12.12
C ALA A 109 -5.57 -2.36 -10.60
N ARG A 110 -6.70 -2.53 -9.93
CA ARG A 110 -6.77 -2.83 -8.49
C ARG A 110 -6.17 -4.19 -8.14
N MET A 111 -6.34 -5.20 -9.00
CA MET A 111 -5.64 -6.47 -8.81
C MET A 111 -4.12 -6.29 -8.88
N GLY A 112 -3.65 -5.54 -9.88
CA GLY A 112 -2.22 -5.22 -10.04
C GLY A 112 -1.64 -4.43 -8.86
N VAL A 113 -2.40 -3.45 -8.33
CA VAL A 113 -2.08 -2.74 -7.10
C VAL A 113 -1.80 -3.74 -5.98
N GLY A 114 -2.76 -4.62 -5.71
CA GLY A 114 -2.66 -5.53 -4.59
C GLY A 114 -1.45 -6.47 -4.71
N ILE A 115 -1.16 -6.96 -5.93
CA ILE A 115 0.03 -7.79 -6.18
C ILE A 115 1.30 -7.04 -5.75
N GLY A 116 1.40 -5.75 -6.08
CA GLY A 116 2.51 -4.90 -5.64
C GLY A 116 2.55 -4.76 -4.11
N GLU A 117 1.42 -4.48 -3.48
CA GLU A 117 1.33 -4.27 -2.03
C GLU A 117 1.75 -5.48 -1.19
N ALA A 118 1.54 -6.70 -1.69
CA ALA A 118 1.85 -7.93 -0.97
C ALA A 118 3.34 -8.03 -0.57
N GLY A 119 4.25 -7.42 -1.35
CA GLY A 119 5.68 -7.35 -1.05
C GLY A 119 6.12 -6.13 -0.23
N GLY A 120 5.18 -5.34 0.32
CA GLY A 120 5.50 -4.15 1.11
C GLY A 120 5.85 -4.43 2.57
N SER A 121 4.88 -4.96 3.33
CA SER A 121 4.98 -5.08 4.79
C SER A 121 5.98 -6.14 5.28
N PRO A 122 6.03 -7.37 4.73
CA PRO A 122 6.95 -8.40 5.21
C PRO A 122 8.44 -8.03 5.06
N PRO A 123 8.91 -7.49 3.92
CA PRO A 123 10.30 -7.03 3.78
C PRO A 123 10.60 -5.83 4.68
N SER A 124 9.65 -4.92 4.88
CA SER A 124 9.80 -3.75 5.77
C SER A 124 10.03 -4.16 7.21
N HIS A 125 9.23 -5.10 7.74
CA HIS A 125 9.43 -5.65 9.08
C HIS A 125 10.79 -6.35 9.22
N SER A 126 11.23 -7.07 8.19
CA SER A 126 12.53 -7.74 8.16
C SER A 126 13.70 -6.75 8.15
N ILE A 127 13.61 -5.65 7.37
CA ILE A 127 14.62 -4.59 7.31
C ILE A 127 14.73 -3.84 8.65
N ILE A 128 13.59 -3.44 9.24
CA ILE A 128 13.56 -2.79 10.56
C ILE A 128 14.19 -3.71 11.62
N SER A 129 13.85 -4.99 11.53
CA SER A 129 14.37 -6.02 12.42
C SER A 129 15.89 -6.15 12.38
N ASP A 130 16.50 -6.04 11.21
CA ASP A 130 17.96 -6.11 11.05
C ASP A 130 18.67 -4.80 11.40
N LEU A 131 17.99 -3.65 11.27
CA LEU A 131 18.58 -2.32 11.53
C LEU A 131 18.53 -1.87 12.99
N TYR A 132 17.59 -2.40 13.78
CA TYR A 132 17.40 -2.01 15.17
C TYR A 132 17.73 -3.14 16.14
N PRO A 133 18.48 -2.85 17.23
CA PRO A 133 18.74 -3.83 18.28
C PRO A 133 17.42 -4.21 18.98
N LYS A 134 17.39 -5.37 19.65
CA LYS A 134 16.16 -5.96 20.21
C LYS A 134 15.43 -5.01 21.15
N GLU A 135 16.17 -4.18 21.89
CA GLU A 135 15.67 -3.23 22.88
C GLU A 135 14.95 -2.04 22.23
N GLU A 136 15.34 -1.64 21.01
CA GLU A 136 14.76 -0.51 20.27
C GLU A 136 13.74 -0.95 19.21
N ARG A 137 13.72 -2.25 18.83
CA ARG A 137 12.90 -2.78 17.73
C ARG A 137 11.40 -2.54 17.93
N ALA A 138 10.89 -2.70 19.15
CA ALA A 138 9.48 -2.46 19.44
C ALA A 138 9.08 -1.00 19.18
N GLY A 139 9.93 -0.05 19.59
CA GLY A 139 9.72 1.38 19.30
C GLY A 139 9.76 1.69 17.81
N ALA A 140 10.72 1.11 17.07
CA ALA A 140 10.83 1.27 15.63
C ALA A 140 9.61 0.71 14.87
N LEU A 141 9.12 -0.47 15.25
CA LEU A 141 7.88 -1.03 14.68
C LEU A 141 6.64 -0.20 15.06
N GLY A 142 6.64 0.42 16.24
CA GLY A 142 5.62 1.38 16.65
C GLY A 142 5.59 2.62 15.75
N VAL A 143 6.75 3.22 15.47
CA VAL A 143 6.88 4.34 14.53
C VAL A 143 6.42 3.94 13.12
N TYR A 144 6.84 2.77 12.64
CA TYR A 144 6.38 2.23 11.36
C TYR A 144 4.84 2.11 11.30
N SER A 145 4.23 1.64 12.39
CA SER A 145 2.77 1.51 12.50
C SER A 145 2.04 2.87 12.49
N MET A 146 2.72 3.97 12.85
CA MET A 146 2.17 5.34 12.73
C MET A 146 1.96 5.78 11.28
N GLY A 147 2.47 5.05 10.29
CA GLY A 147 2.12 5.28 8.89
C GLY A 147 0.60 5.25 8.65
N ILE A 148 -0.12 4.34 9.31
CA ILE A 148 -1.58 4.18 9.16
C ILE A 148 -2.35 5.43 9.61
N PRO A 149 -2.28 5.87 10.88
CA PRO A 149 -3.05 7.03 11.32
C PRO A 149 -2.67 8.31 10.56
N LEU A 150 -1.39 8.49 10.19
CA LEU A 150 -0.96 9.62 9.36
C LEU A 150 -1.59 9.58 7.97
N GLY A 151 -1.60 8.41 7.32
CA GLY A 151 -2.25 8.21 6.03
C GLY A 151 -3.76 8.46 6.09
N ASN A 152 -4.43 7.94 7.12
CA ASN A 152 -5.86 8.16 7.34
C ASN A 152 -6.21 9.63 7.57
N HIS A 153 -5.34 10.40 8.23
CA HIS A 153 -5.60 11.82 8.42
C HIS A 153 -5.51 12.58 7.09
N LEU A 154 -4.52 12.25 6.25
CA LEU A 154 -4.37 12.85 4.92
C LEU A 154 -5.55 12.51 4.00
N ILE A 155 -6.04 11.27 4.03
CA ILE A 155 -7.18 10.87 3.19
C ILE A 155 -8.49 11.56 3.59
N LEU A 156 -8.67 11.84 4.89
CA LEU A 156 -9.83 12.58 5.38
C LEU A 156 -9.83 14.02 4.85
N LEU A 157 -8.66 14.67 4.76
CA LEU A 157 -8.54 16.01 4.17
C LEU A 157 -8.94 16.01 2.69
N VAL A 158 -8.53 14.99 1.93
CA VAL A 158 -8.94 14.83 0.52
C VAL A 158 -10.45 14.64 0.41
N LYS A 159 -11.05 13.86 1.30
CA LYS A 159 -12.50 13.66 1.34
C LYS A 159 -13.24 14.97 1.61
N LEU A 160 -12.78 15.75 2.60
CA LEU A 160 -13.39 17.03 2.94
C LEU A 160 -13.34 18.01 1.77
N ASP A 161 -12.19 18.18 1.13
CA ASP A 161 -12.03 19.06 -0.04
C ASP A 161 -13.02 18.70 -1.16
N LYS A 162 -13.14 17.40 -1.49
CA LYS A 162 -14.13 16.92 -2.45
C LYS A 162 -15.56 17.19 -2.02
N THR A 163 -15.90 17.08 -0.74
CA THR A 163 -17.25 17.37 -0.23
C THR A 163 -17.60 18.87 -0.33
N TYR A 164 -16.66 19.78 -0.09
CA TYR A 164 -16.91 21.23 -0.16
C TYR A 164 -17.02 21.79 -1.59
N ILE A 165 -16.63 21.05 -2.63
CA ILE A 165 -16.70 21.49 -4.03
C ILE A 165 -18.03 21.09 -4.70
N VAL A 166 -18.82 20.20 -4.10
CA VAL A 166 -20.10 19.69 -4.67
C VAL A 166 -21.36 20.28 -4.01
N ASP A 167 -21.19 21.19 -3.04
CA ASP A 167 -22.26 22.01 -2.45
C ASP A 167 -22.25 23.43 -3.06
#